data_AF-A0A1I4E3D0-F1
#
_entry.id   AF-A0A1I4E3D0-F1
#
_cell.length_a   1.000
_cell.length_b   1.000
_cell.length_c   1.000
_cell.angle_alpha   90.00
_cell.angle_beta   90.00
_cell.angle_gamma   90.00
#
_symmetry.space_group_name_H-M   'P 1'
#
loop_
_entity.id
_entity.type
_entity.pdbx_description
1 polymer ?
#
loop_
_entity_poly.entity_id
_entity_poly.type
_entity_poly.pdbx_seq_one_letter_code
_entity_poly.pdbx_strand_id
1 'polypeptide(L)' 'EFQVLALVANGLQNKAIAASLGLSEFTVKIHLHNINTKLGTHNRTQAAALFHAQRKASPSFGRVLAQPSYLALPLS' A
#
# COMPACT_ATOMS: atom_id res chain seq x y z
N GLU A 1 2.61 7.05 -5.76
CA GLU A 1 1.18 6.86 -5.41
C GLU A 1 0.83 5.46 -4.91
N PHE A 2 1.48 4.39 -5.38
CA PHE A 2 1.25 3.02 -4.88
C PHE A 2 1.35 2.84 -3.36
N GLN A 3 2.27 3.56 -2.71
CA GLN A 3 2.41 3.51 -1.24
C GLN A 3 1.14 4.00 -0.52
N VAL A 4 0.52 5.08 -1.00
CA VAL A 4 -0.76 5.57 -0.47
C VAL A 4 -1.84 4.51 -0.66
N LEU A 5 -1.95 3.93 -1.86
CA LEU A 5 -2.92 2.87 -2.14
C LEU A 5 -2.73 1.64 -1.24
N ALA A 6 -1.49 1.20 -1.01
CA ALA A 6 -1.19 0.07 -0.15
C ALA A 6 -1.61 0.33 1.31
N LEU A 7 -1.32 1.53 1.83
CA LEU A 7 -1.72 1.91 3.18
C LEU A 7 -3.25 2.06 3.31
N VAL A 8 -3.91 2.60 2.28
CA VAL A 8 -5.38 2.67 2.20
C VAL A 8 -6.00 1.27 2.16
N ALA A 9 -5.39 0.35 1.42
CA ALA A 9 -5.80 -1.05 1.35
C ALA A 9 -5.60 -1.81 2.66
N ASN A 10 -4.64 -1.37 3.49
CA ASN A 10 -4.46 -1.82 4.89
C ASN A 10 -5.45 -1.17 5.87
N GLY A 11 -6.38 -0.32 5.40
CA GLY A 11 -7.40 0.30 6.24
C GLY A 11 -6.94 1.54 7.01
N LEU A 12 -5.73 2.05 6.75
CA LEU A 12 -5.21 3.24 7.44
C LEU A 12 -6.05 4.48 7.10
N GLN A 13 -6.08 5.41 8.05
CA GLN A 13 -6.72 6.72 7.87
C GLN A 13 -5.75 7.70 7.19
N ASN A 14 -6.29 8.74 6.53
CA ASN A 14 -5.49 9.74 5.82
C ASN A 14 -4.44 10.40 6.72
N LYS A 15 -4.77 10.66 8.00
CA LYS A 15 -3.84 11.18 9.00
C LYS A 15 -2.67 10.23 9.29
N ALA A 16 -2.93 8.94 9.39
CA ALA A 16 -1.88 7.94 9.61
C ALA A 16 -1.01 7.75 8.36
N ILE A 17 -1.61 7.81 7.16
CA ILE A 17 -0.89 7.76 5.88
C ILE A 17 0.00 8.98 5.72
N ALA A 18 -0.53 10.16 6.05
CA ALA A 18 0.20 11.43 6.07
C ALA A 18 1.42 11.35 6.99
N ALA A 19 1.23 10.88 8.24
CA ALA A 19 2.33 10.67 9.17
C ALA A 19 3.37 9.64 8.67
N SER A 20 2.91 8.52 8.10
CA SER A 20 3.79 7.46 7.60
C SER A 20 4.61 7.86 6.38
N LEU A 21 4.12 8.79 5.56
CA LEU A 21 4.77 9.23 4.33
C LEU A 21 5.42 10.62 4.46
N GLY A 22 5.30 11.28 5.63
CA GLY A 22 5.75 12.66 5.81
C GLY A 22 5.00 13.67 4.94
N LEU A 23 3.73 13.40 4.63
CA LEU A 23 2.88 14.23 3.77
C LEU A 23 1.79 14.93 4.59
N SER A 24 1.16 15.95 4.00
CA SER A 24 -0.07 16.52 4.58
C SER A 24 -1.29 15.67 4.22
N GLU A 25 -2.33 15.70 5.06
CA GLU A 25 -3.60 15.02 4.77
C GLU A 25 -4.24 15.50 3.45
N PHE A 26 -4.04 16.77 3.12
CA PHE A 26 -4.50 17.34 1.85
C PHE A 26 -3.76 16.71 0.66
N THR A 27 -2.45 16.55 0.75
CA THR A 27 -1.64 15.87 -0.26
C THR A 27 -2.06 14.41 -0.42
N VAL A 28 -2.37 13.71 0.68
CA VAL A 28 -2.90 12.33 0.63
C VAL A 28 -4.25 12.27 -0.09
N LYS A 29 -5.14 13.25 0.11
CA LYS A 29 -6.42 13.33 -0.62
C LYS A 29 -6.22 13.53 -2.12
N ILE A 30 -5.27 14.38 -2.54
CA ILE A 30 -4.93 14.56 -3.96
C ILE A 30 -4.42 13.24 -4.55
N HIS A 31 -3.50 12.56 -3.86
CA HIS A 31 -3.02 11.26 -4.32
C HIS A 31 -4.14 10.23 -4.44
N LEU A 32 -5.05 10.18 -3.46
CA LEU A 32 -6.24 9.31 -3.52
C LEU A 32 -7.13 9.63 -4.71
N HIS A 33 -7.35 10.92 -5.02
CA HIS A 33 -8.11 11.32 -6.19
C HIS A 33 -7.43 10.86 -7.49
N ASN A 34 -6.13 11.08 -7.64
CA ASN A 34 -5.37 10.63 -8.80
C ASN A 34 -5.39 9.10 -8.96
N ILE A 35 -5.24 8.37 -7.85
CA ILE A 35 -5.32 6.91 -7.84
C ILE A 35 -6.71 6.46 -8.28
N ASN A 36 -7.76 7.08 -7.75
CA ASN A 36 -9.14 6.80 -8.12
C ASN A 36 -9.39 7.04 -9.61
N THR A 37 -8.92 8.16 -10.15
CA THR A 37 -9.03 8.47 -11.59
C THR A 37 -8.26 7.46 -12.44
N LYS A 38 -7.05 7.05 -12.01
CA LYS A 38 -6.24 6.05 -12.72
C LYS A 38 -6.84 4.64 -12.69
N LEU A 39 -7.48 4.27 -11.59
CA LEU A 39 -8.10 2.96 -11.41
C LEU A 39 -9.57 2.91 -11.85
N GLY A 40 -10.16 4.05 -12.19
CA GLY A 40 -11.60 4.15 -12.47
C GLY A 40 -12.48 3.89 -11.24
N THR A 41 -11.96 4.11 -10.03
CA THR A 41 -12.68 3.85 -8.77
C THR A 41 -13.22 5.14 -8.16
N HIS A 42 -14.43 5.10 -7.62
CA HIS A 42 -15.07 6.29 -7.03
C HIS A 42 -14.86 6.39 -5.51
N ASN A 43 -14.49 5.29 -4.85
CA ASN A 43 -14.38 5.21 -3.40
C ASN A 43 -13.08 4.53 -2.96
N ARG A 44 -12.55 4.94 -1.80
CA ARG A 44 -11.36 4.32 -1.17
C ARG A 44 -11.50 2.81 -0.98
N THR A 45 -12.73 2.33 -0.74
CA THR A 45 -13.03 0.90 -0.57
C THR A 45 -12.89 0.15 -1.89
N GLN A 46 -13.33 0.73 -3.01
CA GLN A 46 -13.16 0.14 -4.34
C GLN A 46 -11.68 0.10 -4.71
N ALA A 47 -10.93 1.18 -4.46
CA ALA A 47 -9.49 1.23 -4.68
C ALA A 47 -8.75 0.16 -3.86
N ALA A 48 -9.11 0.01 -2.58
CA ALA A 48 -8.57 -1.04 -1.72
C ALA A 48 -8.91 -2.46 -2.23
N ALA A 49 -10.16 -2.69 -2.64
CA ALA A 49 -10.59 -3.98 -3.17
C ALA A 49 -9.85 -4.35 -4.46
N LEU A 50 -9.67 -3.40 -5.39
CA LEU A 50 -8.88 -3.61 -6.60
C LEU A 50 -7.41 -3.91 -6.30
N PHE A 51 -6.81 -3.22 -5.33
CA PHE A 51 -5.44 -3.51 -4.90
C PHE A 51 -5.29 -4.95 -4.39
N HIS A 52 -6.25 -5.41 -3.56
CA HIS A 52 -6.28 -6.79 -3.08
C HIS A 52 -6.54 -7.80 -4.20
N ALA A 53 -7.40 -7.48 -5.17
CA ALA A 53 -7.65 -8.31 -6.34
C ALA A 53 -6.39 -8.45 -7.23
N GLN A 54 -5.66 -7.36 -7.48
CA GLN A 54 -4.41 -7.39 -8.23
C GLN A 54 -3.30 -8.16 -7.51
N ARG A 55 -3.23 -8.07 -6.17
CA ARG A 55 -2.28 -8.90 -5.38
C ARG A 55 -2.57 -10.39 -5.48
N LYS A 56 -3.84 -10.80 -5.58
CA LYS A 56 -4.21 -12.21 -5.74
C LYS A 56 -3.92 -12.73 -7.15
N ALA A 57 -3.96 -11.87 -8.16
CA ALA A 57 -3.68 -12.22 -9.55
C ALA A 57 -2.19 -12.51 -9.84
N SER A 58 -1.27 -12.03 -9.00
CA SER A 58 0.18 -12.22 -9.15
C SER A 58 0.83 -12.76 -7.86
N PRO A 59 0.85 -14.08 -7.63
CA PRO A 59 1.45 -14.70 -6.43
C PRO A 59 2.97 -14.50 -6.30
N SER A 60 3.65 -13.96 -7.31
CA SER A 60 5.10 -13.73 -7.33
C SER A 60 5.56 -12.47 -6.58
N PHE A 61 4.67 -11.54 -6.20
CA PHE A 61 5.05 -10.28 -5.54
C PHE A 61 5.25 -10.40 -4.02
N GLY A 62 4.75 -11.48 -3.40
CA GLY A 62 4.79 -11.69 -1.95
C GLY A 62 6.12 -12.17 -1.38
N ARG A 63 7.08 -12.58 -2.23
CA ARG A 63 8.31 -13.26 -1.79
C ARG A 63 9.51 -12.33 -1.57
N VAL A 64 9.47 -11.11 -2.11
CA VAL A 64 10.62 -10.18 -2.08
C VAL A 64 10.75 -9.43 -0.75
N LEU A 65 9.70 -9.36 0.07
CA LEU A 65 9.71 -8.60 1.34
C LEU A 65 9.89 -9.46 2.59
N ALA A 66 10.11 -10.77 2.45
CA ALA A 66 10.14 -11.73 3.56
C ALA A 66 11.46 -12.51 3.67
N GLN A 67 12.60 -11.82 3.59
CA GLN A 67 13.88 -12.39 4.03
C GLN A 67 14.65 -11.41 4.92
N PRO A 68 14.59 -11.55 6.25
CA PRO A 68 15.66 -11.10 7.13
C PRO A 68 16.80 -12.13 7.06
N SER A 69 17.72 -11.94 6.11
CA SER A 69 18.93 -12.75 5.92
C SER A 69 20.02 -12.42 6.96
N TYR A 70 19.72 -12.58 8.27
CA TYR A 70 20.70 -12.36 9.34
C TYR A 70 20.68 -13.40 10.47
N LEU A 71 19.98 -14.53 10.33
CA LEU A 71 19.81 -15.51 11.41
C LEU A 71 20.25 -16.94 11.03
N ALA A 72 21.46 -17.05 10.47
CA ALA A 72 22.13 -18.34 10.34
C ALA A 72 23.65 -18.18 10.46
N LEU A 73 24.12 -17.82 11.66
CA LEU A 73 25.45 -18.19 12.11
C LEU A 73 25.29 -19.34 13.11
N PRO A 74 25.71 -20.57 12.81
CA PRO A 74 25.92 -21.57 13.84
C PRO A 74 27.16 -21.15 14.64
N LEU A 75 26.95 -20.84 15.92
CA LEU A 75 28.04 -20.78 16.90
C LEU A 75 28.50 -22.23 17.14
N SER A 76 29.64 -22.62 16.56
CA SER A 76 30.59 -23.63 17.05
C SER A 76 31.83 -23.64 16.18
#